data_AF-A0A7W0NB82-F1
#
_entry.id   AF-A0A7W0NB82-F1
#
_cell.length_a   1.000
_cell.length_b   1.000
_cell.length_c   1.000
_cell.angle_alpha   90.00
_cell.angle_beta   90.00
_cell.angle_gamma   90.00
#
_symmetry.space_group_name_H-M   'P 1'
#
loop_
_entity.id
_entity.type
_entity.pdbx_description
1 polymer ?
#
loop_
_entity_poly.entity_id
_entity_poly.type
_entity_poly.pdbx_seq_one_letter_code
_entity_poly.pdbx_strand_id
1 'polypeptide(L)'
;EYNYGTNMQHGFQLARQMLGRHKGTNRQIIVITDGEPTAHFENGHVRFAYPPTPRTFQETLKEVIRCTRDGITINTFMLERSPYMVQFINDLMRINNGRVFVATPDRLGEYILVDYVANKRKWVG
;
A
#
# COMPACT_ATOMS: atom_id res chain seq x y z
N GLU A 1 -8.65 17.68 13.58
CA GLU A 1 -8.80 17.99 12.14
C GLU A 1 -9.03 16.70 11.38
N TYR A 2 -10.11 16.61 10.59
CA TYR A 2 -10.32 15.48 9.70
C TYR A 2 -9.29 15.57 8.58
N ASN A 3 -8.30 14.68 8.58
CA ASN A 3 -7.34 14.58 7.49
C ASN A 3 -8.06 13.94 6.30
N TYR A 4 -8.40 14.77 5.31
CA TYR A 4 -9.00 14.33 4.06
C TYR A 4 -8.02 13.44 3.26
N GLY A 5 -8.55 12.39 2.64
CA GLY A 5 -7.82 11.53 1.72
C GLY A 5 -7.17 10.29 2.33
N THR A 6 -6.58 9.48 1.46
CA THR A 6 -5.98 8.19 1.77
C THR A 6 -4.50 8.38 2.09
N ASN A 7 -4.16 8.54 3.39
CA ASN A 7 -2.78 8.76 3.84
C ASN A 7 -2.06 7.44 4.16
N MET A 8 -1.73 6.68 3.11
CA MET A 8 -1.02 5.40 3.28
C MET A 8 0.37 5.58 3.88
N GLN A 9 1.08 6.67 3.58
CA GLN A 9 2.38 6.98 4.17
C GLN A 9 2.31 6.95 5.70
N HIS A 10 1.37 7.68 6.30
CA HIS A 10 1.25 7.72 7.75
C HIS A 10 0.82 6.37 8.32
N GLY A 11 -0.10 5.68 7.64
CA GLY A 11 -0.50 4.32 8.02
C GLY A 11 0.69 3.36 8.09
N PHE A 12 1.56 3.36 7.07
CA PHE A 12 2.78 2.56 7.06
C PHE A 12 3.76 2.96 8.17
N GLN A 13 3.93 4.26 8.40
CA GLN A 13 4.82 4.77 9.45
C GLN A 13 4.38 4.28 10.84
N LEU A 14 3.09 4.38 11.16
CA LEU A 14 2.54 3.92 12.43
C LEU A 14 2.67 2.40 12.56
N ALA A 15 2.29 1.65 11.53
CA ALA A 15 2.38 0.20 11.53
C ALA A 15 3.83 -0.28 11.71
N ARG A 16 4.81 0.35 11.05
CA ARG A 16 6.23 0.05 11.19
C ARG A 16 6.74 0.34 12.61
N GLN A 17 6.36 1.47 13.20
CA GLN A 17 6.71 1.79 14.59
C GLN A 17 6.11 0.79 15.59
N MET A 18 4.87 0.36 15.38
CA MET A 18 4.23 -0.67 16.20
C MET A 18 4.95 -2.01 16.06
N LEU A 19 5.17 -2.48 14.83
CA LEU A 19 5.84 -3.74 14.53
C LEU A 19 7.30 -3.76 15.00
N GLY A 20 8.00 -2.62 15.00
CA GLY A 20 9.38 -2.49 15.50
C GLY A 20 9.53 -2.79 17.00
N ARG A 21 8.44 -2.75 17.78
CA ARG A 21 8.44 -3.14 19.19
C ARG A 21 8.38 -4.65 19.40
N HIS A 22 8.09 -5.42 18.35
CA HIS A 22 7.93 -6.87 18.41
C HIS A 22 9.15 -7.58 17.80
N LYS A 23 9.74 -8.52 18.56
CA LYS A 23 10.90 -9.32 18.12
C LYS A 23 10.53 -10.48 17.17
N GLY A 24 9.25 -10.63 16.84
CA GLY A 24 8.79 -11.68 15.93
C GLY A 24 9.44 -11.55 14.55
N THR A 25 9.80 -12.70 13.96
CA THR A 25 10.38 -12.76 12.61
C THR A 25 9.34 -12.52 11.53
N ASN A 26 8.08 -12.85 11.80
CA ASN A 26 6.97 -12.63 10.88
C ASN A 26 6.29 -11.27 11.15
N ARG A 27 6.71 -10.22 10.44
CA ARG A 27 6.11 -8.88 10.53
C ARG A 27 5.37 -8.57 9.23
N GLN A 28 4.07 -8.32 9.32
CA GLN A 28 3.23 -8.08 8.15
C GLN A 28 2.30 -6.88 8.35
N ILE A 29 2.06 -6.15 7.27
CA ILE A 29 1.03 -5.13 7.17
C ILE A 29 0.02 -5.63 6.14
N ILE A 30 -1.27 -5.60 6.48
CA ILE A 30 -2.36 -5.87 5.54
C ILE A 30 -3.06 -4.54 5.28
N VAL A 31 -2.97 -4.05 4.05
CA VAL A 31 -3.68 -2.86 3.57
C VAL A 31 -4.99 -3.30 2.95
N ILE A 32 -6.09 -2.66 3.31
CA ILE A 32 -7.38 -2.82 2.65
C ILE A 32 -7.80 -1.42 2.20
N THR A 33 -7.96 -1.22 0.90
CA THR A 33 -8.20 0.13 0.35
C THR A 33 -8.99 0.06 -0.95
N ASP A 34 -9.84 1.05 -1.17
CA ASP A 34 -10.54 1.31 -2.43
C ASP A 34 -9.79 2.35 -3.28
N GLY A 35 -9.03 3.25 -2.67
CA GLY A 35 -8.30 4.31 -3.38
C GLY A 35 -6.77 4.25 -3.28
N GLU A 36 -6.11 4.94 -4.20
CA GLU A 36 -4.68 5.23 -4.17
C GLU A 36 -4.31 6.27 -3.08
N PRO A 37 -3.03 6.41 -2.70
CA PRO A 37 -2.64 7.45 -1.75
C PRO A 37 -2.85 8.85 -2.33
N THR A 38 -3.69 9.64 -1.66
CA THR A 38 -4.06 11.03 -2.03
C THR A 38 -3.60 12.05 -0.99
N ALA A 39 -3.02 11.59 0.13
CA ALA A 39 -2.47 12.42 1.17
C ALA A 39 -1.11 11.93 1.68
N HIS A 40 -0.27 12.86 2.13
CA HIS A 40 1.03 12.59 2.74
C HIS A 40 1.40 13.69 3.73
N PHE A 41 2.28 13.39 4.70
CA PHE A 41 2.94 14.38 5.53
C PHE A 41 4.14 15.00 4.81
N GLU A 42 4.19 16.32 4.82
CA GLU A 42 5.35 17.09 4.39
C GLU A 42 5.60 18.23 5.38
N ASN A 43 6.82 18.30 5.93
CA ASN A 43 7.23 19.34 6.89
C ASN A 43 6.25 19.48 8.08
N GLY A 44 5.80 18.34 8.63
CA GLY A 44 4.89 18.30 9.78
C GLY A 44 3.41 18.56 9.45
N HIS A 45 3.06 18.85 8.20
CA HIS A 45 1.70 19.15 7.78
C HIS A 45 1.18 18.08 6.82
N VAL A 46 -0.12 17.76 6.90
CA VAL A 46 -0.77 16.89 5.92
C VAL A 46 -1.07 17.68 4.65
N ARG A 47 -0.60 17.16 3.53
CA ARG A 47 -0.91 17.64 2.18
C ARG A 47 -1.86 16.65 1.53
N PHE A 48 -2.98 17.15 1.04
CA PHE A 48 -3.99 16.39 0.29
C PHE A 48 -4.10 16.94 -1.14
N ALA A 49 -4.22 16.05 -2.12
CA ALA A 49 -4.48 16.42 -3.52
C ALA A 49 -5.27 15.32 -4.24
N TYR A 50 -6.23 15.74 -5.07
CA TYR A 50 -6.94 14.89 -6.01
C TYR A 50 -7.00 15.57 -7.39
N PRO A 51 -6.42 15.01 -8.45
CA PRO A 51 -5.68 13.73 -8.50
C PRO A 51 -4.40 13.76 -7.63
N PRO A 52 -3.86 12.58 -7.24
CA PRO A 52 -2.68 12.50 -6.41
C PRO A 52 -1.46 13.11 -7.10
N THR A 53 -0.63 13.82 -6.33
CA THR A 53 0.61 14.40 -6.85
C THR A 53 1.73 13.34 -6.90
N PRO A 54 2.70 13.46 -7.82
CA PRO A 54 3.89 12.60 -7.82
C PRO A 54 4.61 12.57 -6.46
N ARG A 55 4.59 13.69 -5.74
CA ARG A 55 5.15 13.81 -4.39
C ARG A 55 4.44 12.90 -3.38
N THR A 56 3.11 12.80 -3.44
CA THR A 56 2.33 11.91 -2.57
C THR A 56 2.74 10.45 -2.75
N PHE A 57 2.95 10.02 -4.00
CA PHE A 57 3.44 8.68 -4.29
C PHE A 57 4.86 8.48 -3.78
N GLN A 58 5.76 9.43 -4.04
CA GLN A 58 7.15 9.35 -3.58
C GLN A 58 7.25 9.24 -2.06
N GLU A 59 6.53 10.06 -1.29
CA GLU A 59 6.56 10.00 0.17
C GLU A 59 5.97 8.70 0.71
N THR A 60 4.88 8.21 0.10
CA THR A 60 4.31 6.91 0.44
C THR A 60 5.28 5.77 0.16
N LEU A 61 5.90 5.74 -1.04
CA LEU A 61 6.87 4.70 -1.42
C LEU A 61 8.16 4.76 -0.59
N LYS A 62 8.59 5.94 -0.13
CA LYS A 62 9.71 6.06 0.83
C LYS A 62 9.41 5.32 2.14
N GLU A 63 8.17 5.39 2.63
CA GLU A 63 7.79 4.63 3.83
C GLU A 63 7.68 3.14 3.52
N VAL A 64 7.21 2.74 2.33
CA VAL A 64 7.26 1.34 1.87
C VAL A 64 8.71 0.81 1.87
N ILE A 65 9.67 1.58 1.37
CA ILE A 65 11.11 1.20 1.40
C ILE A 65 11.58 0.98 2.84
N ARG A 66 11.19 1.85 3.78
CA ARG A 66 11.54 1.69 5.20
C ARG A 66 10.91 0.43 5.80
N CYS A 67 9.64 0.15 5.51
CA CYS A 67 8.98 -1.09 5.90
C CYS A 67 9.71 -2.32 5.35
N THR A 68 10.06 -2.33 4.06
CA THR A 68 10.82 -3.44 3.44
C THR A 68 12.17 -3.64 4.13
N ARG A 69 12.92 -2.56 4.40
CA ARG A 69 14.22 -2.63 5.09
C ARG A 69 14.09 -3.18 6.50
N ASP A 70 13.00 -2.85 7.19
CA ASP A 70 12.68 -3.38 8.52
C ASP A 70 12.13 -4.83 8.46
N GLY A 71 12.17 -5.49 7.30
CA GLY A 71 11.72 -6.87 7.10
C GLY A 71 10.21 -7.04 7.23
N ILE A 72 9.43 -6.01 6.90
CA ILE A 72 7.97 -6.02 7.00
C ILE A 72 7.38 -6.29 5.61
N THR A 73 6.59 -7.36 5.49
CA THR A 73 5.86 -7.69 4.26
C THR A 73 4.53 -6.93 4.20
N ILE A 74 4.22 -6.29 3.08
CA ILE A 74 2.99 -5.52 2.88
C ILE A 74 2.08 -6.25 1.89
N ASN A 75 1.00 -6.82 2.40
CA ASN A 75 -0.05 -7.42 1.57
C ASN A 75 -1.17 -6.41 1.36
N THR A 76 -1.64 -6.22 0.13
CA THR A 76 -2.63 -5.19 -0.20
C THR A 76 -3.86 -5.82 -0.84
N PHE A 77 -5.03 -5.58 -0.26
CA PHE A 77 -6.33 -5.88 -0.83
C PHE A 77 -6.92 -4.59 -1.40
N MET A 78 -7.10 -4.57 -2.72
CA MET A 78 -7.69 -3.43 -3.41
C MET A 78 -9.07 -3.76 -3.96
N LEU A 79 -10.02 -2.85 -3.74
CA LEU A 79 -11.42 -2.98 -4.15
C LEU A 79 -11.71 -2.32 -5.51
N GLU A 80 -10.96 -1.29 -5.88
CA GLU A 80 -11.10 -0.55 -7.15
C GLU A 80 -9.76 -0.45 -7.90
N ARG A 81 -9.82 -0.27 -9.22
CA ARG A 81 -8.66 -0.12 -10.11
C ARG A 81 -8.69 1.24 -10.81
N SER A 82 -8.28 2.31 -10.12
CA SER A 82 -7.93 3.56 -10.81
C SER A 82 -6.58 3.43 -11.54
N PRO A 83 -6.32 4.16 -12.63
CA PRO A 83 -5.00 4.16 -13.29
C PRO A 83 -3.85 4.53 -12.33
N TYR A 84 -4.12 5.47 -11.42
CA TYR A 84 -3.19 5.91 -10.38
C TYR A 84 -2.88 4.81 -9.36
N MET A 85 -3.91 4.06 -8.94
CA MET A 85 -3.77 2.91 -8.05
C MET A 85 -2.92 1.82 -8.70
N VAL A 86 -3.15 1.51 -9.98
CA VAL A 86 -2.36 0.53 -10.73
C VAL A 86 -0.88 0.94 -10.80
N GLN A 87 -0.60 2.21 -11.08
CA GLN A 87 0.78 2.72 -11.09
C GLN A 87 1.44 2.56 -9.71
N PHE A 88 0.78 3.04 -8.66
CA PHE A 88 1.31 2.96 -7.30
C PHE A 88 1.60 1.51 -6.89
N ILE A 89 0.67 0.60 -7.17
CA ILE A 89 0.82 -0.82 -6.86
C ILE A 89 2.02 -1.45 -7.59
N ASN A 90 2.23 -1.13 -8.86
CA ASN A 90 3.38 -1.65 -9.61
C ASN A 90 4.70 -1.25 -8.94
N ASP A 91 4.81 -0.01 -8.46
CA ASP A 91 6.02 0.46 -7.76
C ASP A 91 6.14 -0.14 -6.35
N LEU A 92 5.03 -0.27 -5.62
CA LEU A 92 5.01 -0.94 -4.32
C LEU A 92 5.51 -2.38 -4.42
N MET A 93 5.04 -3.13 -5.41
CA MET A 93 5.42 -4.53 -5.62
C MET A 93 6.88 -4.71 -6.07
N ARG A 94 7.47 -3.71 -6.73
CA ARG A 94 8.92 -3.71 -7.05
C ARG A 94 9.78 -3.50 -5.81
N ILE A 95 9.22 -2.87 -4.77
CA ILE A 95 9.94 -2.51 -3.55
C ILE A 95 9.70 -3.53 -2.43
N ASN A 96 8.49 -4.07 -2.30
CA ASN A 96 8.09 -4.97 -1.22
C ASN A 96 7.66 -6.33 -1.77
N ASN A 97 8.14 -7.40 -1.13
CA ASN A 97 7.87 -8.79 -1.54
C ASN A 97 6.48 -9.30 -1.13
N GLY A 98 5.56 -8.41 -0.82
CA GLY A 98 4.19 -8.76 -0.46
C GLY A 98 3.31 -8.98 -1.67
N ARG A 99 2.05 -9.37 -1.40
CA ARG A 99 1.09 -9.77 -2.42
C ARG A 99 0.02 -8.71 -2.60
N VAL A 100 -0.48 -8.59 -3.83
CA VAL A 100 -1.61 -7.72 -4.12
C VAL A 100 -2.79 -8.57 -4.57
N PHE A 101 -3.90 -8.38 -3.88
CA PHE A 101 -5.17 -9.03 -4.08
C PHE A 101 -6.12 -7.99 -4.66
N VAL A 102 -6.69 -8.32 -5.81
CA VAL A 102 -7.67 -7.44 -6.44
C VAL A 102 -9.03 -8.08 -6.38
N ALA A 103 -9.91 -7.49 -5.59
CA ALA A 103 -11.31 -7.83 -5.59
C ALA A 103 -12.02 -6.99 -6.66
N THR A 104 -13.06 -7.56 -7.25
CA THR A 104 -14.08 -6.79 -7.98
C THR A 104 -15.29 -6.62 -7.06
N PRO A 105 -15.93 -5.44 -6.99
CA PRO A 105 -17.05 -5.16 -6.07
C PRO A 105 -18.15 -6.22 -6.11
N ASP A 106 -18.42 -6.78 -7.29
CA ASP A 106 -19.49 -7.74 -7.53
C ASP A 106 -19.11 -9.19 -7.13
N ARG A 107 -17.85 -9.42 -6.78
CA ARG A 107 -17.29 -10.75 -6.46
C ARG A 107 -16.19 -10.65 -5.40
N LEU A 108 -16.55 -10.19 -4.20
CA LEU A 108 -15.62 -10.12 -3.06
C LEU A 108 -14.95 -11.46 -2.69
N GLY A 109 -15.56 -12.60 -3.04
CA GLY A 109 -15.00 -13.93 -2.83
C GLY A 109 -13.95 -14.35 -3.86
N GLU A 110 -13.90 -13.70 -5.03
CA GLU A 110 -12.94 -14.00 -6.10
C GLU A 110 -11.87 -12.91 -6.12
N TYR A 111 -10.61 -13.28 -5.93
CA TYR A 111 -9.51 -12.32 -5.99
C TYR A 111 -8.45 -12.72 -7.01
N ILE A 112 -7.95 -11.72 -7.72
CA ILE A 112 -6.77 -11.90 -8.56
C ILE A 112 -5.55 -11.64 -7.70
N LEU A 113 -4.76 -12.70 -7.47
CA LEU A 113 -3.44 -12.58 -6.89
C LEU A 113 -2.47 -12.13 -7.98
N VAL A 114 -1.89 -10.96 -7.77
CA VAL A 114 -0.80 -10.46 -8.60
C VAL A 114 0.50 -10.67 -7.84
N ASP A 115 1.41 -11.43 -8.43
CA ASP A 115 2.78 -11.61 -7.97
C ASP A 115 3.73 -11.06 -9.06
N TYR A 116 4.46 -9.99 -8.71
CA TYR A 116 5.37 -9.34 -9.64
C TYR A 116 6.74 -10.01 -9.66
N VAL A 117 7.14 -10.67 -8.56
CA VAL A 117 8.41 -11.40 -8.48
C VAL A 117 8.36 -12.66 -9.35
N ALA A 118 7.17 -13.27 -9.48
CA ALA A 118 6.96 -14.45 -10.32
C ALA A 118 6.40 -14.16 -11.73
N ASN A 119 6.11 -12.89 -12.06
CA ASN A 119 5.50 -12.45 -13.32
C ASN A 119 4.21 -13.23 -13.70
N LYS A 120 3.47 -13.74 -12.71
CA LYS A 120 2.28 -14.59 -12.90
C LYS A 120 1.07 -14.00 -12.19
N ARG A 121 -0.03 -13.85 -12.93
CA ARG A 121 -1.36 -13.59 -12.36
C ARG A 121 -2.02 -14.95 -12.12
N LYS A 122 -2.48 -15.21 -10.90
CA LYS A 122 -3.22 -16.42 -10.56
C LYS A 122 -4.62 -16.04 -10.08
N TRP A 123 -5.62 -16.68 -10.65
CA TRP A 123 -7.00 -16.57 -10.15
C TRP A 123 -7.16 -17.50 -8.95
N VAL A 124 -7.79 -16.98 -7.90
CA VAL A 124 -8.09 -17.74 -6.69
C VAL A 124 -9.57 -17.53 -6.37
N GLY A 125 -10.30 -18.63 -6.30
CA GLY A 125 -11.72 -18.71 -5.98
C GLY A 125 -11.99 -19.92 -5.10
#